data_AF-A0A7X7JEL3-F1
#
_entry.id   AF-A0A7X7JEL3-F1
#
_cell.length_a   1.000
_cell.length_b   1.000
_cell.length_c   1.000
_cell.angle_alpha   90.00
_cell.angle_beta   90.00
_cell.angle_gamma   90.00
#
_symmetry.space_group_name_H-M   'P 1'
#
loop_
_entity.id
_entity.type
_entity.pdbx_description
1 polymer ?
#
loop_
_entity_poly.entity_id
_entity_poly.type
_entity_poly.pdbx_seq_one_letter_code
_entity_poly.pdbx_strand_id
1 'polypeptide(L)'
;MRRRLWHNLRAVAQKEHGYVLALVMLVLMAMAIMSSVLVTQISISQQHVARDRAYTQSLTVAEAGLNQYLWMVASGSSADMNDFKIPGDPTPDDRHHIYELTDPYNGEILGRYAMQVTPPSAADSRVTVRVTGMANSPTEVPRTIEAHLGRPAFSEYILLVDEQVYIGGPADRIWHGKTHSNTGIRIETAEIVDSITCALSSYEYTSGNRKPGIWSQNLPVNCPSKSYWHFPVPPIDFDIVTSDFSRLSSLAIGDANLPYVSGSGYLGWYIKLLPNQQYRVARVKKEVENRSIWNASTYDYGGTLETEPLSAARNYPPNGVIYVNDNVWIEGTGLHGRLTVASSGQLNSGQAGQKQTTINVVGDIIYAQKDGSAAVGLIAQKDIKIPMYAPWRKSCTASNRNQLNLDIDAALISQKGKEYVSYDSTGNASAWGPRRGTLTFYGSVSSFDTPYRRTDTRSDGHYAGFFEGVNTYDNFLLYNPPPHFPKVGTYQILDWTELPSSEAVPF
;
A
#
# COMPACT_ATOMS: atom_id res chain seq x y z
N MET A 1 95.32 -70.20 7.16
CA MET A 1 93.99 -69.84 7.73
C MET A 1 93.61 -68.35 7.66
N ARG A 2 94.55 -67.38 7.64
CA ARG A 2 94.20 -65.92 7.67
C ARG A 2 93.75 -65.26 6.35
N ARG A 3 94.00 -65.85 5.17
CA ARG A 3 93.66 -65.24 3.86
C ARG A 3 92.22 -65.49 3.36
N ARG A 4 91.48 -66.45 3.94
CA ARG A 4 90.10 -66.76 3.54
C ARG A 4 89.02 -65.92 4.25
N LEU A 5 89.33 -65.28 5.39
CA LEU A 5 88.38 -64.41 6.08
C LEU A 5 88.22 -63.02 5.42
N TRP A 6 89.27 -62.51 4.77
CA TRP A 6 89.24 -61.16 4.17
C TRP A 6 88.44 -61.08 2.86
N HIS A 7 88.31 -62.18 2.11
CA HIS A 7 87.49 -62.21 0.89
C HIS A 7 85.99 -62.30 1.17
N ASN A 8 85.58 -62.95 2.26
CA ASN A 8 84.17 -63.07 2.61
C ASN A 8 83.59 -61.79 3.23
N LEU A 9 84.41 -60.98 3.91
CA LEU A 9 83.96 -59.69 4.47
C LEU A 9 83.74 -58.60 3.39
N ARG A 10 84.48 -58.64 2.27
CA ARG A 10 84.24 -57.73 1.13
C ARG A 10 83.01 -58.12 0.29
N ALA A 11 82.68 -59.42 0.20
CA ALA A 11 81.51 -59.89 -0.54
C ALA A 11 80.18 -59.68 0.19
N VAL A 12 80.20 -59.62 1.53
CA VAL A 12 79.01 -59.31 2.34
C VAL A 12 78.74 -57.80 2.35
N ALA A 13 79.76 -56.95 2.43
CA ALA A 13 79.61 -55.49 2.34
C ALA A 13 79.08 -55.01 0.97
N GLN A 14 79.35 -55.72 -0.13
CA GLN A 14 78.83 -55.38 -1.47
C GLN A 14 77.38 -55.85 -1.71
N LYS A 15 76.82 -56.77 -0.93
CA LYS A 15 75.43 -57.25 -1.08
C LYS A 15 74.39 -56.43 -0.30
N GLU A 16 74.81 -55.64 0.68
CA GLU A 16 73.94 -54.77 1.50
C GLU A 16 73.49 -53.50 0.74
N HIS A 17 74.28 -53.02 -0.23
CA HIS A 17 73.97 -51.78 -0.96
C HIS A 17 72.72 -51.86 -1.85
N GLY A 18 72.36 -53.05 -2.36
CA GLY A 18 71.16 -53.24 -3.19
C GLY A 18 69.85 -53.20 -2.40
N TYR A 19 69.83 -53.78 -1.20
CA TYR A 19 68.65 -53.77 -0.32
C TYR A 19 68.42 -52.39 0.31
N VAL A 20 69.48 -51.68 0.68
CA VAL A 20 69.39 -50.29 1.16
C VAL A 20 68.86 -49.36 0.06
N LEU A 21 69.32 -49.53 -1.19
CA LEU A 21 68.81 -48.74 -2.32
C LEU A 21 67.31 -49.00 -2.58
N ALA A 22 66.89 -50.27 -2.56
CA ALA A 22 65.48 -50.64 -2.73
C ALA A 22 64.60 -50.08 -1.60
N LEU A 23 65.07 -50.12 -0.36
CA LEU A 23 64.37 -49.58 0.81
C LEU A 23 64.25 -48.05 0.73
N VAL A 24 65.32 -47.35 0.33
CA VAL A 24 65.32 -45.90 0.11
C VAL A 24 64.36 -45.51 -1.02
N MET A 25 64.34 -46.25 -2.13
CA MET A 25 63.38 -46.00 -3.21
C MET A 25 61.92 -46.21 -2.77
N LEU A 26 61.66 -47.23 -1.95
CA LEU A 26 60.31 -47.49 -1.43
C LEU A 26 59.83 -46.36 -0.50
N VAL A 27 60.71 -45.86 0.37
CA VAL A 27 60.43 -44.70 1.22
C VAL A 27 60.22 -43.44 0.38
N LEU A 28 61.06 -43.18 -0.62
CA LEU A 28 60.90 -42.04 -1.52
C LEU A 28 59.60 -42.11 -2.33
N MET A 29 59.22 -43.30 -2.80
CA MET A 29 57.96 -43.52 -3.53
C MET A 29 56.75 -43.30 -2.60
N ALA A 30 56.79 -43.81 -1.37
CA ALA A 30 55.75 -43.55 -0.37
C ALA A 30 55.65 -42.05 -0.03
N MET A 31 56.78 -41.36 0.16
CA MET A 31 56.83 -39.92 0.37
C MET A 31 56.30 -39.14 -0.83
N ALA A 32 56.64 -39.54 -2.06
CA ALA A 32 56.14 -38.90 -3.28
C ALA A 32 54.62 -39.06 -3.42
N ILE A 33 54.07 -40.25 -3.12
CA ILE A 33 52.62 -40.49 -3.11
C ILE A 33 51.95 -39.60 -2.06
N MET A 34 52.44 -39.60 -0.82
CA MET A 34 51.86 -38.74 0.23
C MET A 34 51.95 -37.25 -0.11
N SER A 35 53.05 -36.82 -0.73
CA SER A 35 53.24 -35.42 -1.16
C SER A 35 52.26 -35.05 -2.28
N SER A 36 52.05 -35.95 -3.25
CA SER A 36 51.08 -35.74 -4.32
C SER A 36 49.65 -35.63 -3.78
N VAL A 37 49.25 -36.51 -2.85
CA VAL A 37 47.93 -36.47 -2.20
C VAL A 37 47.74 -35.17 -1.44
N LEU A 38 48.76 -34.71 -0.69
CA LEU A 38 48.71 -33.46 0.05
C LEU A 38 48.50 -32.25 -0.88
N VAL A 39 49.28 -32.15 -1.97
CA VAL A 39 49.15 -31.07 -2.95
C VAL A 39 47.76 -31.08 -3.60
N THR A 40 47.26 -32.26 -3.96
CA THR A 40 45.92 -32.42 -4.54
C THR A 40 44.84 -31.98 -3.55
N GLN A 41 44.97 -32.36 -2.28
CA GLN A 41 44.03 -31.96 -1.22
C GLN A 41 44.05 -30.45 -0.96
N ILE A 42 45.22 -29.82 -0.98
CA ILE A 42 45.34 -28.37 -0.87
C ILE A 42 44.65 -27.69 -2.04
N SER A 43 44.83 -28.19 -3.26
CA SER A 43 44.18 -27.64 -4.46
C SER A 43 42.66 -27.75 -4.39
N ILE A 44 42.13 -28.92 -4.00
CA ILE A 44 40.70 -29.14 -3.79
C ILE A 44 40.16 -28.22 -2.69
N SER A 45 40.88 -28.10 -1.57
CA SER A 45 40.52 -27.19 -0.47
C SER A 45 40.47 -25.73 -0.93
N GLN A 46 41.45 -25.27 -1.71
CA GLN A 46 41.46 -23.92 -2.26
C GLN A 46 40.29 -23.69 -3.22
N GLN A 47 39.92 -24.68 -4.04
CA GLN A 47 38.75 -24.59 -4.91
C GLN A 47 37.45 -24.48 -4.11
N HIS A 48 37.30 -25.26 -3.03
CA HIS A 48 36.15 -25.14 -2.13
C HIS A 48 36.08 -23.77 -1.47
N VAL A 49 37.19 -23.28 -0.91
CA VAL A 49 37.24 -21.93 -0.30
C VAL A 49 36.92 -20.84 -1.33
N ALA A 50 37.45 -20.94 -2.55
CA ALA A 50 37.19 -19.98 -3.61
C ALA A 50 35.71 -20.00 -4.03
N ARG A 51 35.12 -21.19 -4.16
CA ARG A 51 33.70 -21.36 -4.47
C ARG A 51 32.79 -20.85 -3.35
N ASP A 52 33.09 -21.16 -2.09
CA ASP A 52 32.28 -20.72 -0.95
C ASP A 52 32.35 -19.20 -0.76
N ARG A 53 33.53 -18.62 -1.00
CA ARG A 53 33.71 -17.17 -1.06
C ARG A 53 32.89 -16.57 -2.20
N ALA A 54 32.99 -17.11 -3.41
CA ALA A 54 32.22 -16.64 -4.56
C ALA A 54 30.71 -16.78 -4.32
N TYR A 55 30.26 -17.86 -3.70
CA TYR A 55 28.86 -18.11 -3.37
C TYR A 55 28.30 -17.06 -2.40
N THR A 56 29.06 -16.72 -1.35
CA THR A 56 28.66 -15.70 -0.38
C THR A 56 28.72 -14.30 -0.97
N GLN A 57 29.81 -13.97 -1.67
CA GLN A 57 29.99 -12.66 -2.30
C GLN A 57 28.96 -12.40 -3.39
N SER A 58 28.56 -13.41 -4.17
CA SER A 58 27.55 -13.25 -5.22
C SER A 58 26.18 -12.88 -4.65
N LEU A 59 25.82 -13.39 -3.46
CA LEU A 59 24.60 -12.96 -2.77
C LEU A 59 24.71 -11.50 -2.33
N THR A 60 25.83 -11.10 -1.71
CA THR A 60 26.07 -9.70 -1.32
C THR A 60 26.06 -8.75 -2.52
N VAL A 61 26.58 -9.18 -3.67
CA VAL A 61 26.51 -8.41 -4.93
C VAL A 61 25.07 -8.27 -5.41
N ALA A 62 24.24 -9.31 -5.27
CA ALA A 62 22.81 -9.24 -5.58
C ALA A 62 22.06 -8.28 -4.64
N GLU A 63 22.34 -8.33 -3.34
CA GLU A 63 21.78 -7.41 -2.33
C GLU A 63 22.21 -5.96 -2.58
N ALA A 64 23.46 -5.73 -3.01
CA ALA A 64 23.92 -4.42 -3.43
C ALA A 64 23.12 -3.89 -4.62
N GLY A 65 22.82 -4.74 -5.61
CA GLY A 65 21.95 -4.39 -6.73
C GLY A 65 20.52 -4.07 -6.31
N LEU A 66 19.95 -4.83 -5.37
CA LEU A 66 18.62 -4.53 -4.81
C LEU A 66 18.61 -3.17 -4.09
N ASN A 67 19.64 -2.89 -3.28
CA ASN A 67 19.80 -1.60 -2.61
C ASN A 67 19.99 -0.44 -3.60
N GLN A 68 20.71 -0.67 -4.70
CA GLN A 68 20.83 0.31 -5.78
C GLN A 68 19.46 0.65 -6.38
N TYR A 69 18.62 -0.36 -6.63
CA TYR A 69 17.26 -0.11 -7.11
C TYR A 69 16.40 0.61 -6.07
N LEU A 70 16.51 0.25 -4.80
CA LEU A 70 15.83 0.95 -3.71
C LEU A 70 16.22 2.44 -3.67
N TRP A 71 17.48 2.76 -3.95
CA TRP A 71 17.93 4.14 -4.10
C TRP A 71 17.37 4.83 -5.35
N MET A 72 17.27 4.14 -6.49
CA MET A 72 16.65 4.69 -7.71
C MET A 72 15.17 5.04 -7.51
N VAL A 73 14.42 4.19 -6.82
CA VAL A 73 13.00 4.47 -6.52
C VAL A 73 12.85 5.57 -5.46
N ALA A 74 13.77 5.65 -4.49
CA ALA A 74 13.77 6.71 -3.48
C ALA A 74 14.18 8.08 -4.05
N SER A 75 15.10 8.11 -5.03
CA SER A 75 15.54 9.34 -5.70
C SER A 75 14.53 9.86 -6.74
N GLY A 76 13.50 9.07 -7.05
CA GLY A 76 12.52 9.37 -8.10
C GLY A 76 13.00 9.04 -9.52
N SER A 77 14.19 8.46 -9.67
CA SER A 77 14.73 8.07 -10.97
C SER A 77 14.04 6.84 -11.55
N SER A 78 13.48 5.97 -10.71
CA SER A 78 12.63 4.83 -11.10
C SER A 78 11.31 4.91 -10.31
N ALA A 79 10.32 5.63 -10.84
CA ALA A 79 9.09 5.95 -10.12
C ALA A 79 7.84 5.63 -10.96
N ASP A 80 6.67 5.75 -10.34
CA ASP A 80 5.39 5.54 -11.05
C ASP A 80 5.27 6.43 -12.30
N MET A 81 5.88 7.63 -12.29
CA MET A 81 5.82 8.61 -13.40
C MET A 81 6.59 8.19 -14.66
N ASN A 82 7.59 7.32 -14.52
CA ASN A 82 8.37 6.79 -15.64
C ASN A 82 8.24 5.28 -15.76
N ASP A 83 7.16 4.71 -15.22
CA ASP A 83 6.82 3.29 -15.36
C ASP A 83 7.92 2.35 -14.81
N PHE A 84 8.56 2.78 -13.71
CA PHE A 84 9.61 2.04 -12.99
C PHE A 84 10.83 1.66 -13.81
N LYS A 85 11.06 2.36 -14.92
CA LYS A 85 12.21 2.14 -15.80
C LYS A 85 13.52 2.30 -15.06
N ILE A 86 14.51 1.51 -15.47
CA ILE A 86 15.90 1.62 -15.02
C ILE A 86 16.60 2.69 -15.88
N PRO A 87 17.04 3.83 -15.31
CA PRO A 87 17.71 4.86 -16.08
C PRO A 87 19.11 4.41 -16.51
N GLY A 88 19.50 4.76 -17.73
CA GLY A 88 20.89 4.66 -18.18
C GLY A 88 21.21 3.55 -19.19
N ASP A 89 20.22 2.77 -19.64
CA ASP A 89 20.46 1.73 -20.65
C ASP A 89 20.16 2.22 -22.10
N PRO A 90 21.09 2.09 -23.06
CA PRO A 90 20.82 2.24 -24.48
C PRO A 90 20.08 1.04 -25.12
N THR A 91 19.86 -0.06 -24.40
CA THR A 91 19.12 -1.24 -24.90
C THR A 91 17.60 -0.98 -25.00
N PRO A 92 16.86 -1.76 -25.80
CA PRO A 92 15.42 -1.59 -25.93
C PRO A 92 14.63 -1.97 -24.67
N ASP A 93 15.23 -2.72 -23.73
CA ASP A 93 14.56 -3.18 -22.50
C ASP A 93 14.87 -2.23 -21.35
N ASP A 94 13.96 -1.28 -21.12
CA ASP A 94 14.08 -0.28 -20.08
C ASP A 94 13.83 -0.80 -18.64
N ARG A 95 13.68 -2.12 -18.48
CA ARG A 95 13.45 -2.78 -17.18
C ARG A 95 14.46 -3.87 -16.87
N HIS A 96 15.51 -3.98 -17.68
CA HIS A 96 16.62 -4.89 -17.47
C HIS A 96 17.94 -4.12 -17.58
N HIS A 97 18.88 -4.37 -16.67
CA HIS A 97 20.22 -3.78 -16.79
C HIS A 97 21.28 -4.59 -16.06
N ILE A 98 22.52 -4.51 -16.56
CA ILE A 98 23.69 -5.14 -15.95
C ILE A 98 24.62 -4.04 -15.44
N TYR A 99 24.96 -4.12 -14.16
CA TYR A 99 25.83 -3.18 -13.49
C TYR A 99 27.10 -3.86 -13.00
N GLU A 100 28.22 -3.15 -13.05
CA GLU A 100 29.43 -3.51 -12.32
C GLU A 100 29.38 -2.91 -10.91
N LEU A 101 29.72 -3.71 -9.91
CA LEU A 101 29.90 -3.27 -8.53
C LEU A 101 31.39 -3.03 -8.29
N THR A 102 31.76 -1.78 -8.01
CA THR A 102 33.14 -1.41 -7.68
C THR A 102 33.29 -1.03 -6.21
N ASP A 103 34.48 -1.25 -5.66
CA ASP A 103 34.84 -0.75 -4.34
C ASP A 103 34.99 0.78 -4.41
N PRO A 104 34.27 1.54 -3.58
CA PRO A 104 34.25 3.00 -3.64
C PRO A 104 35.59 3.65 -3.26
N TYR A 105 36.51 2.94 -2.60
CA TYR A 105 37.79 3.47 -2.14
C TYR A 105 38.92 3.32 -3.16
N ASN A 106 38.95 2.21 -3.90
CA ASN A 106 40.06 1.88 -4.80
C ASN A 106 39.63 1.61 -6.27
N GLY A 107 38.33 1.51 -6.55
CA GLY A 107 37.79 1.27 -7.89
C GLY A 107 37.87 -0.17 -8.38
N GLU A 108 38.27 -1.13 -7.54
CA GLU A 108 38.33 -2.55 -7.89
C GLU A 108 36.92 -3.11 -8.15
N ILE A 109 36.77 -3.91 -9.21
CA ILE A 109 35.51 -4.59 -9.50
C ILE A 109 35.31 -5.74 -8.50
N LEU A 110 34.29 -5.63 -7.66
CA LEU A 110 33.90 -6.64 -6.67
C LEU A 110 32.99 -7.73 -7.28
N GLY A 111 32.27 -7.39 -8.35
CA GLY A 111 31.38 -8.28 -9.07
C GLY A 111 30.51 -7.53 -10.07
N ARG A 112 29.54 -8.24 -10.63
CA ARG A 112 28.48 -7.65 -11.47
C ARG A 112 27.13 -8.19 -11.06
N TYR A 113 26.08 -7.41 -11.27
CA TYR A 113 24.70 -7.86 -11.06
C TYR A 113 23.82 -7.51 -12.24
N ALA A 114 22.96 -8.45 -12.61
CA ALA A 114 21.88 -8.25 -13.58
C ALA A 114 20.56 -8.05 -12.84
N MET A 115 19.81 -7.04 -13.22
CA MET A 115 18.54 -6.66 -12.61
C MET A 115 17.41 -6.78 -13.62
N GLN A 116 16.23 -7.20 -13.15
CA GLN A 116 15.00 -7.18 -13.90
C GLN A 116 13.85 -6.67 -13.03
N VAL A 117 13.06 -5.74 -13.55
CA VAL A 117 11.98 -5.07 -12.83
C VAL A 117 10.64 -5.39 -13.47
N THR A 118 9.66 -5.76 -12.67
CA THR A 118 8.26 -5.86 -13.07
C THR A 118 7.45 -4.77 -12.37
N PRO A 119 6.81 -3.84 -13.12
CA PRO A 119 6.04 -2.76 -12.52
C PRO A 119 4.70 -3.28 -11.95
N PRO A 120 4.02 -2.49 -11.10
CA PRO A 120 2.70 -2.81 -10.59
C PRO A 120 1.64 -2.92 -11.70
N SER A 121 0.61 -3.72 -11.45
CA SER A 121 -0.57 -3.88 -12.30
C SER A 121 -1.87 -3.63 -11.53
N ALA A 122 -3.02 -3.67 -12.22
CA ALA A 122 -4.32 -3.59 -11.56
C ALA A 122 -4.62 -4.78 -10.63
N ALA A 123 -3.87 -5.88 -10.72
CA ALA A 123 -4.01 -7.05 -9.86
C ALA A 123 -2.99 -7.08 -8.71
N ASP A 124 -1.78 -6.56 -8.92
CA ASP A 124 -0.70 -6.50 -7.92
C ASP A 124 -0.09 -5.10 -7.85
N SER A 125 -0.19 -4.45 -6.70
CA SER A 125 0.30 -3.09 -6.46
C SER A 125 1.80 -3.00 -6.16
N ARG A 126 2.50 -4.14 -6.04
CA ARG A 126 3.91 -4.22 -5.67
C ARG A 126 4.81 -4.12 -6.91
N VAL A 127 6.00 -3.57 -6.73
CA VAL A 127 7.08 -3.61 -7.72
C VAL A 127 7.91 -4.85 -7.43
N THR A 128 8.11 -5.72 -8.43
CA THR A 128 8.95 -6.90 -8.25
C THR A 128 10.32 -6.63 -8.83
N VAL A 129 11.37 -6.81 -8.02
CA VAL A 129 12.76 -6.57 -8.41
C VAL A 129 13.52 -7.86 -8.25
N ARG A 130 13.96 -8.42 -9.37
CA ARG A 130 14.78 -9.62 -9.40
C ARG A 130 16.22 -9.24 -9.72
N VAL A 131 17.16 -9.69 -8.91
CA VAL A 131 18.58 -9.37 -9.06
C VAL A 131 19.41 -10.64 -8.99
N THR A 132 20.24 -10.85 -10.01
CA THR A 132 21.24 -11.91 -10.02
C THR A 132 22.62 -11.32 -9.86
N GLY A 133 23.29 -11.62 -8.75
CA GLY A 133 24.64 -11.17 -8.46
C GLY A 133 25.67 -12.24 -8.81
N MET A 134 26.84 -11.80 -9.28
CA MET A 134 27.98 -12.64 -9.58
C MET A 134 29.27 -11.97 -9.09
N ALA A 135 29.97 -12.63 -8.16
CA ALA A 135 31.24 -12.15 -7.63
C ALA A 135 32.33 -12.12 -8.71
N ASN A 136 33.25 -11.17 -8.61
CA ASN A 136 34.45 -11.15 -9.44
C ASN A 136 35.45 -12.22 -8.93
N SER A 137 35.21 -13.47 -9.36
CA SER A 137 35.96 -14.65 -8.93
C SER A 137 36.20 -15.59 -10.13
N PRO A 138 37.31 -16.36 -10.15
CA PRO A 138 37.53 -17.37 -11.20
C PRO A 138 36.46 -18.47 -11.25
N THR A 139 35.68 -18.63 -10.18
CA THR A 139 34.55 -19.56 -10.12
C THR A 139 33.24 -18.76 -10.15
N GLU A 140 32.48 -18.90 -11.23
CA GLU A 140 31.18 -18.23 -11.38
C GLU A 140 30.09 -19.01 -10.62
N VAL A 141 29.55 -18.39 -9.58
CA VAL A 141 28.49 -18.97 -8.74
C VAL A 141 27.39 -17.94 -8.54
N PRO A 142 26.53 -17.69 -9.54
CA PRO A 142 25.52 -16.64 -9.46
C PRO A 142 24.48 -16.94 -8.38
N ARG A 143 23.94 -15.88 -7.78
CA ARG A 143 22.88 -15.94 -6.76
C ARG A 143 21.78 -14.98 -7.13
N THR A 144 20.54 -15.44 -7.06
CA THR A 144 19.37 -14.66 -7.47
C THR A 144 18.47 -14.39 -6.28
N ILE A 145 18.08 -13.13 -6.11
CA ILE A 145 17.09 -12.70 -5.14
C ILE A 145 15.92 -12.03 -5.85
N GLU A 146 14.73 -12.18 -5.29
CA GLU A 146 13.54 -11.45 -5.68
C GLU A 146 12.99 -10.71 -4.48
N ALA A 147 12.69 -9.43 -4.65
CA ALA A 147 12.12 -8.59 -3.62
C ALA A 147 10.87 -7.89 -4.14
N HIS A 148 9.89 -7.77 -3.26
CA HIS A 148 8.70 -6.97 -3.50
C HIS A 148 8.87 -5.61 -2.82
N LEU A 149 8.87 -4.55 -3.61
CA LEU A 149 8.90 -3.18 -3.11
C LEU A 149 7.48 -2.59 -3.12
N GLY A 150 7.18 -1.81 -2.09
CA GLY A 150 5.91 -1.10 -1.99
C GLY A 150 6.07 0.21 -1.24
N ARG A 151 5.07 1.07 -1.37
CA ARG A 151 4.89 2.25 -0.53
C ARG A 151 3.60 2.05 0.25
N PRO A 152 3.57 2.39 1.55
CA PRO A 152 2.33 2.56 2.29
C PRO A 152 1.29 3.34 1.47
N ALA A 153 0.06 2.85 1.41
CA ALA A 153 -1.03 3.57 0.77
C ALA A 153 -1.78 4.41 1.81
N PHE A 154 -2.52 5.44 1.37
CA PHE A 154 -3.50 6.10 2.25
C PHE A 154 -4.50 5.07 2.84
N SER A 155 -4.78 4.00 2.08
CA SER A 155 -5.64 2.89 2.49
C SER A 155 -5.05 1.96 3.54
N GLU A 156 -3.83 2.22 4.03
CA GLU A 156 -3.23 1.48 5.15
C GLU A 156 -3.84 1.88 6.50
N TYR A 157 -4.42 3.08 6.57
CA TYR A 157 -5.00 3.62 7.79
C TYR A 157 -6.50 3.35 7.82
N ILE A 158 -7.02 2.78 8.90
CA ILE A 158 -8.48 2.76 9.11
C ILE A 158 -9.01 4.19 9.19
N LEU A 159 -8.20 5.09 9.75
CA LEU A 159 -8.49 6.52 9.88
C LEU A 159 -7.21 7.35 9.77
N LEU A 160 -7.15 8.21 8.78
CA LEU A 160 -6.08 9.20 8.57
C LEU A 160 -6.70 10.60 8.48
N VAL A 161 -6.28 11.52 9.35
CA VAL A 161 -6.85 12.87 9.43
C VAL A 161 -5.76 13.94 9.45
N ASP A 162 -5.94 15.10 8.80
CA ASP A 162 -5.00 16.23 8.97
C ASP A 162 -5.32 17.01 10.27
N GLU A 163 -6.59 17.21 10.57
CA GLU A 163 -7.10 17.82 11.79
C GLU A 163 -7.13 16.92 13.04
N GLN A 164 -7.54 17.50 14.18
CA GLN A 164 -7.78 16.77 15.42
C GLN A 164 -8.99 15.83 15.31
N VAL A 165 -8.96 14.66 15.94
CA VAL A 165 -10.09 13.73 15.90
C VAL A 165 -10.41 13.12 17.26
N TYR A 166 -11.70 12.89 17.50
CA TYR A 166 -12.21 12.19 18.67
C TYR A 166 -12.71 10.78 18.29
N ILE A 167 -12.04 9.77 18.81
CA ILE A 167 -12.39 8.36 18.69
C ILE A 167 -13.07 7.93 19.98
N GLY A 168 -14.36 8.25 20.06
CA GLY A 168 -15.25 7.82 21.13
C GLY A 168 -15.80 6.41 20.91
N GLY A 169 -16.43 5.85 21.93
CA GLY A 169 -17.00 4.50 21.94
C GLY A 169 -16.90 3.90 23.34
N PRO A 170 -17.54 2.77 23.62
CA PRO A 170 -17.32 2.09 24.88
C PRO A 170 -15.87 1.58 24.94
N ALA A 171 -15.30 1.49 26.16
CA ALA A 171 -13.88 1.18 26.33
C ALA A 171 -13.50 -0.22 25.81
N ASP A 172 -14.46 -1.15 25.77
CA ASP A 172 -14.33 -2.53 25.31
C ASP A 172 -14.47 -2.71 23.79
N ARG A 173 -14.75 -1.65 23.02
CA ARG A 173 -14.70 -1.72 21.55
C ARG A 173 -13.29 -2.06 21.10
N ILE A 174 -13.13 -2.93 20.10
CA ILE A 174 -11.82 -3.20 19.50
C ILE A 174 -11.58 -2.23 18.33
N TRP A 175 -10.42 -1.59 18.29
CA TRP A 175 -9.99 -0.68 17.22
C TRP A 175 -8.93 -1.35 16.33
N HIS A 176 -9.34 -1.73 15.11
CA HIS A 176 -8.68 -2.74 14.27
C HIS A 176 -7.65 -2.24 13.24
N GLY A 177 -7.18 -0.99 13.28
CA GLY A 177 -6.22 -0.55 12.26
C GLY A 177 -5.46 0.72 12.56
N LYS A 178 -4.41 0.96 11.77
CA LYS A 178 -3.53 2.12 11.90
C LYS A 178 -4.32 3.41 11.86
N THR A 179 -3.99 4.32 12.76
CA THR A 179 -4.63 5.63 12.83
C THR A 179 -3.58 6.73 12.89
N HIS A 180 -3.83 7.81 12.18
CA HIS A 180 -2.93 8.96 12.18
C HIS A 180 -3.70 10.28 12.19
N SER A 181 -3.17 11.26 12.92
CA SER A 181 -3.61 12.66 12.84
C SER A 181 -2.40 13.58 12.72
N ASN A 182 -2.44 14.57 11.82
CA ASN A 182 -1.42 15.61 11.79
C ASN A 182 -1.55 16.63 12.93
N THR A 183 -2.68 16.64 13.67
CA THR A 183 -2.95 17.63 14.72
C THR A 183 -3.08 17.01 16.12
N GLY A 184 -3.97 16.03 16.32
CA GLY A 184 -4.27 15.52 17.65
C GLY A 184 -5.32 14.40 17.69
N ILE A 185 -5.14 13.45 18.61
CA ILE A 185 -6.08 12.33 18.78
C ILE A 185 -6.54 12.26 20.24
N ARG A 186 -7.85 12.33 20.44
CA ARG A 186 -8.50 11.90 21.67
C ARG A 186 -9.11 10.53 21.43
N ILE A 187 -8.67 9.51 22.14
CA ILE A 187 -9.18 8.14 21.99
C ILE A 187 -9.61 7.57 23.34
N GLU A 188 -10.82 6.98 23.41
CA GLU A 188 -11.38 6.43 24.66
C GLU A 188 -11.54 4.90 24.60
N THR A 189 -10.93 4.27 23.61
CA THR A 189 -11.00 2.84 23.34
C THR A 189 -9.80 2.12 23.95
N ALA A 190 -10.05 1.11 24.80
CA ALA A 190 -9.02 0.40 25.56
C ALA A 190 -8.43 -0.80 24.81
N GLU A 191 -9.12 -1.34 23.79
CA GLU A 191 -8.64 -2.46 22.97
C GLU A 191 -8.16 -1.93 21.61
N ILE A 192 -6.85 -1.70 21.50
CA ILE A 192 -6.17 -1.24 20.27
C ILE A 192 -5.24 -2.35 19.80
N VAL A 193 -5.30 -2.71 18.51
CA VAL A 193 -4.49 -3.80 17.95
C VAL A 193 -3.43 -3.32 16.95
N ASP A 194 -3.36 -2.02 16.66
CA ASP A 194 -2.39 -1.42 15.74
C ASP A 194 -2.01 0.01 16.16
N SER A 195 -0.97 0.56 15.53
CA SER A 195 -0.38 1.86 15.83
C SER A 195 -1.36 3.03 15.71
N ILE A 196 -1.36 3.90 16.72
CA ILE A 196 -2.02 5.21 16.71
C ILE A 196 -0.93 6.25 16.76
N THR A 197 -0.90 7.14 15.78
CA THR A 197 0.21 8.06 15.58
C THR A 197 -0.28 9.50 15.48
N CYS A 198 0.51 10.46 15.95
CA CYS A 198 0.19 11.87 15.83
C CYS A 198 1.45 12.67 15.48
N ALA A 199 1.33 13.61 14.56
CA ALA A 199 2.47 14.39 14.11
C ALA A 199 2.97 15.36 15.21
N LEU A 200 2.05 15.93 15.99
CA LEU A 200 2.38 16.89 17.04
C LEU A 200 2.68 16.20 18.37
N SER A 201 3.64 16.75 19.12
CA SER A 201 3.90 16.33 20.50
C SER A 201 2.80 16.78 21.46
N SER A 202 2.16 17.91 21.19
CA SER A 202 1.00 18.44 21.91
C SER A 202 0.19 19.40 21.05
N TYR A 203 -1.11 19.53 21.34
CA TYR A 203 -2.04 20.41 20.64
C TYR A 203 -3.06 21.04 21.60
N GLU A 204 -3.73 22.10 21.16
CA GLU A 204 -4.81 22.74 21.90
C GLU A 204 -6.13 22.06 21.55
N TYR A 205 -6.67 21.25 22.48
CA TYR A 205 -7.90 20.47 22.25
C TYR A 205 -9.15 21.36 22.34
N THR A 206 -9.16 22.25 23.33
CA THR A 206 -10.16 23.30 23.52
C THR A 206 -9.44 24.56 23.99
N SER A 207 -10.08 25.72 23.87
CA SER A 207 -9.44 27.00 24.20
C SER A 207 -8.82 27.00 25.61
N GLY A 208 -7.51 27.24 25.69
CA GLY A 208 -6.73 27.24 26.93
C GLY A 208 -6.42 25.86 27.51
N ASN A 209 -6.72 24.77 26.79
CA ASN A 209 -6.52 23.39 27.24
C ASN A 209 -5.59 22.62 26.29
N ARG A 210 -4.29 22.58 26.61
CA ARG A 210 -3.32 21.77 25.87
C ARG A 210 -3.31 20.33 26.33
N LYS A 211 -3.17 19.42 25.36
CA LYS A 211 -3.06 17.98 25.57
C LYS A 211 -1.87 17.43 24.77
N PRO A 212 -1.31 16.28 25.19
CA PRO A 212 -0.36 15.55 24.37
C PRO A 212 -0.97 15.18 23.01
N GLY A 213 -0.13 14.92 22.00
CA GLY A 213 -0.56 14.57 20.64
C GLY A 213 -1.59 13.45 20.59
N ILE A 214 -1.46 12.46 21.49
CA ILE A 214 -2.47 11.44 21.74
C ILE A 214 -2.78 11.42 23.24
N TRP A 215 -4.08 11.43 23.58
CA TRP A 215 -4.51 11.34 24.96
C TRP A 215 -5.90 10.70 25.09
N SER A 216 -6.27 10.41 26.34
CA SER A 216 -7.58 9.89 26.73
C SER A 216 -8.02 10.57 28.02
N GLN A 217 -9.33 10.77 28.18
CA GLN A 217 -9.93 11.21 29.44
C GLN A 217 -10.26 10.04 30.37
N ASN A 218 -10.68 8.90 29.79
CA ASN A 218 -11.34 7.83 30.52
C ASN A 218 -10.46 6.58 30.71
N LEU A 219 -9.39 6.44 29.93
CA LEU A 219 -8.51 5.25 30.01
C LEU A 219 -7.54 5.35 31.20
N PRO A 220 -7.34 4.24 31.94
CA PRO A 220 -6.36 4.16 33.01
C PRO A 220 -4.95 4.58 32.57
N VAL A 221 -4.15 5.11 33.50
CA VAL A 221 -2.77 5.53 33.22
C VAL A 221 -1.94 4.39 32.64
N ASN A 222 -2.11 3.18 33.17
CA ASN A 222 -1.42 1.94 32.80
C ASN A 222 -2.16 1.10 31.74
N CYS A 223 -3.09 1.68 30.99
CA CYS A 223 -3.78 0.95 29.92
C CYS A 223 -2.77 0.43 28.88
N PRO A 224 -2.71 -0.89 28.60
CA PRO A 224 -1.76 -1.48 27.64
C PRO A 224 -1.82 -0.82 26.26
N SER A 225 -3.00 -0.39 25.82
CA SER A 225 -3.19 0.25 24.51
C SER A 225 -2.37 1.52 24.29
N LYS A 226 -1.86 2.15 25.36
CA LYS A 226 -0.96 3.30 25.24
C LYS A 226 0.42 2.93 24.68
N SER A 227 0.82 1.66 24.67
CA SER A 227 2.06 1.22 24.02
C SER A 227 2.02 1.38 22.49
N TYR A 228 0.82 1.44 21.91
CA TYR A 228 0.62 1.69 20.47
C TYR A 228 0.57 3.18 20.11
N TRP A 229 0.67 4.08 21.10
CA TRP A 229 0.61 5.52 20.87
C TRP A 229 2.01 6.06 20.57
N HIS A 230 2.21 6.61 19.38
CA HIS A 230 3.50 7.18 18.96
C HIS A 230 3.32 8.64 18.52
N PHE A 231 3.93 9.55 19.27
CA PHE A 231 3.91 10.98 18.96
C PHE A 231 5.08 11.68 19.67
N PRO A 232 5.74 12.66 19.03
CA PRO A 232 5.52 13.10 17.65
C PRO A 232 6.09 12.11 16.61
N VAL A 233 5.49 12.09 15.42
CA VAL A 233 6.01 11.44 14.21
C VAL A 233 5.97 12.43 13.03
N PRO A 234 6.60 12.17 11.87
CA PRO A 234 6.42 13.03 10.70
C PRO A 234 4.95 13.14 10.26
N PRO A 235 4.50 14.32 9.78
CA PRO A 235 3.15 14.48 9.25
C PRO A 235 2.98 13.79 7.90
N ILE A 236 1.74 13.44 7.57
CA ILE A 236 1.35 12.88 6.27
C ILE A 236 0.75 13.97 5.39
N ASP A 237 1.39 14.26 4.26
CA ASP A 237 0.96 15.32 3.35
C ASP A 237 -0.21 14.88 2.45
N PHE A 238 -1.37 15.55 2.57
CA PHE A 238 -2.54 15.34 1.72
C PHE A 238 -2.41 15.99 0.33
N ASP A 239 -1.52 16.97 0.16
CA ASP A 239 -1.35 17.65 -1.13
C ASP A 239 -0.70 16.75 -2.18
N ILE A 240 -0.05 15.64 -1.78
CA ILE A 240 0.48 14.61 -2.69
C ILE A 240 -0.59 14.09 -3.67
N VAL A 241 -1.85 14.01 -3.21
CA VAL A 241 -3.01 13.55 -4.01
C VAL A 241 -3.27 14.47 -5.22
N THR A 242 -2.80 15.72 -5.20
CA THR A 242 -2.94 16.67 -6.31
C THR A 242 -2.23 16.15 -7.56
N SER A 243 -1.01 15.64 -7.39
CA SER A 243 -0.22 15.08 -8.50
C SER A 243 -0.85 13.80 -9.05
N ASP A 244 -1.49 13.02 -8.17
CA ASP A 244 -2.20 11.79 -8.54
C ASP A 244 -3.42 12.06 -9.41
N PHE A 245 -4.17 13.15 -9.23
CA PHE A 245 -5.33 13.45 -10.08
C PHE A 245 -4.96 13.65 -11.55
N SER A 246 -3.86 14.35 -11.85
CA SER A 246 -3.37 14.51 -13.22
C SER A 246 -3.00 13.17 -13.85
N ARG A 247 -2.36 12.29 -13.06
CA ARG A 247 -1.99 10.93 -13.47
C ARG A 247 -3.21 10.02 -13.66
N LEU A 248 -4.18 10.07 -12.75
CA LEU A 248 -5.41 9.29 -12.83
C LEU A 248 -6.25 9.71 -14.05
N SER A 249 -6.27 11.00 -14.39
CA SER A 249 -6.91 11.45 -15.61
C SER A 249 -6.23 10.96 -16.88
N SER A 250 -4.89 10.87 -16.92
CA SER A 250 -4.19 10.36 -18.10
C SER A 250 -4.33 8.84 -18.25
N LEU A 251 -4.49 8.13 -17.14
CA LEU A 251 -4.81 6.70 -17.11
C LEU A 251 -6.24 6.41 -17.58
N ALA A 252 -7.21 7.25 -17.23
CA ALA A 252 -8.59 7.08 -17.70
C ALA A 252 -8.70 7.34 -19.21
N ILE A 253 -8.94 6.28 -19.99
CA ILE A 253 -9.06 6.35 -21.45
C ILE A 253 -10.52 6.10 -21.86
N GLY A 254 -10.98 6.80 -22.91
CA GLY A 254 -12.30 6.60 -23.51
C GLY A 254 -13.45 6.83 -22.53
N ASP A 255 -14.36 5.87 -22.44
CA ASP A 255 -15.58 5.91 -21.62
C ASP A 255 -15.34 5.91 -20.09
N ALA A 256 -14.08 5.75 -19.67
CA ALA A 256 -13.65 5.84 -18.27
C ALA A 256 -13.32 7.26 -17.82
N ASN A 257 -13.12 8.19 -18.76
CA ASN A 257 -12.84 9.59 -18.49
C ASN A 257 -14.12 10.42 -18.71
N LEU A 258 -14.85 10.65 -17.63
CA LEU A 258 -16.13 11.35 -17.66
C LEU A 258 -15.89 12.87 -17.60
N PRO A 259 -16.28 13.62 -18.63
CA PRO A 259 -15.98 15.04 -18.73
C PRO A 259 -16.87 15.86 -17.79
N TYR A 260 -16.47 17.11 -17.57
CA TYR A 260 -17.33 18.13 -16.98
C TYR A 260 -18.59 18.33 -17.83
N VAL A 261 -19.75 18.40 -17.17
CA VAL A 261 -21.02 18.61 -17.87
C VAL A 261 -21.43 20.08 -17.74
N SER A 262 -20.95 20.94 -18.65
CA SER A 262 -21.36 22.35 -18.70
C SER A 262 -22.70 22.54 -19.41
N GLY A 263 -23.60 23.33 -18.82
CA GLY A 263 -24.91 23.67 -19.38
C GLY A 263 -26.04 23.64 -18.36
N SER A 264 -27.01 24.55 -18.51
CA SER A 264 -28.08 24.96 -17.57
C SER A 264 -28.95 23.86 -16.94
N GLY A 265 -28.38 22.99 -16.11
CA GLY A 265 -29.16 22.05 -15.29
C GLY A 265 -28.54 20.69 -14.97
N TYR A 266 -27.24 20.45 -15.17
CA TYR A 266 -26.59 19.22 -14.67
C TYR A 266 -25.62 19.51 -13.52
N LEU A 267 -25.51 18.58 -12.59
CA LEU A 267 -24.69 18.72 -11.37
C LEU A 267 -23.44 17.84 -11.35
N GLY A 268 -23.36 16.87 -12.28
CA GLY A 268 -22.27 15.91 -12.44
C GLY A 268 -22.77 14.54 -12.89
N TRP A 269 -22.11 13.48 -12.44
CA TRP A 269 -22.34 12.10 -12.89
C TRP A 269 -22.84 11.20 -11.77
N TYR A 270 -23.87 10.41 -12.07
CA TYR A 270 -24.26 9.27 -11.25
C TYR A 270 -23.59 8.01 -11.81
N ILE A 271 -22.89 7.27 -10.97
CA ILE A 271 -22.20 6.03 -11.28
C ILE A 271 -22.84 4.91 -10.47
N LYS A 272 -23.38 3.93 -11.18
CA LYS A 272 -23.88 2.70 -10.56
C LYS A 272 -22.89 1.58 -10.83
N LEU A 273 -22.19 1.13 -9.80
CA LEU A 273 -21.34 -0.05 -9.85
C LEU A 273 -22.22 -1.31 -9.85
N LEU A 274 -21.80 -2.31 -10.62
CA LEU A 274 -22.53 -3.56 -10.83
C LEU A 274 -21.61 -4.76 -10.54
N PRO A 275 -22.19 -5.94 -10.26
CA PRO A 275 -21.44 -7.19 -10.22
C PRO A 275 -20.68 -7.46 -11.52
N ASN A 276 -19.72 -8.40 -11.47
CA ASN A 276 -18.93 -8.84 -12.63
C ASN A 276 -18.10 -7.73 -13.30
N GLN A 277 -17.55 -6.80 -12.50
CA GLN A 277 -16.66 -5.74 -12.98
C GLN A 277 -17.32 -4.85 -14.04
N GLN A 278 -18.57 -4.44 -13.80
CA GLN A 278 -19.32 -3.57 -14.70
C GLN A 278 -19.83 -2.31 -13.98
N TYR A 279 -20.07 -1.25 -14.75
CA TYR A 279 -20.69 -0.03 -14.25
C TYR A 279 -21.61 0.59 -15.29
N ARG A 280 -22.52 1.45 -14.84
CA ARG A 280 -23.34 2.32 -15.70
C ARG A 280 -23.25 3.75 -15.21
N VAL A 281 -23.44 4.68 -16.12
CA VAL A 281 -23.38 6.12 -15.82
C VAL A 281 -24.66 6.84 -16.27
N ALA A 282 -25.01 7.93 -15.59
CA ALA A 282 -26.03 8.87 -16.02
C ALA A 282 -25.64 10.29 -15.60
N ARG A 283 -26.14 11.31 -16.28
CA ARG A 283 -26.00 12.70 -15.82
C ARG A 283 -27.02 13.01 -14.73
N VAL A 284 -26.61 13.75 -13.71
CA VAL A 284 -27.48 14.19 -12.61
C VAL A 284 -28.13 15.52 -12.98
N LYS A 285 -29.46 15.54 -13.11
CA LYS A 285 -30.26 16.72 -13.46
C LYS A 285 -30.53 17.62 -12.25
N LYS A 286 -30.83 16.99 -11.12
CA LYS A 286 -31.25 17.74 -9.94
C LYS A 286 -30.96 16.95 -8.69
N GLU A 287 -30.50 17.66 -7.68
CA GLU A 287 -30.41 17.19 -6.32
C GLU A 287 -31.15 18.20 -5.44
N VAL A 288 -31.97 17.69 -4.53
CA VAL A 288 -32.57 18.48 -3.46
C VAL A 288 -32.25 17.76 -2.18
N GLU A 289 -31.58 18.43 -1.25
CA GLU A 289 -31.52 17.99 0.14
C GLU A 289 -32.54 18.81 0.92
N ASN A 290 -33.62 18.17 1.36
CA ASN A 290 -34.66 18.86 2.10
C ASN A 290 -34.18 19.13 3.53
N ARG A 291 -33.80 20.39 3.73
CA ARG A 291 -33.25 20.91 4.98
C ARG A 291 -34.33 21.18 6.03
N SER A 292 -35.53 21.62 5.63
CA SER A 292 -36.42 22.32 6.56
C SER A 292 -37.67 21.56 7.04
N ILE A 293 -38.17 20.51 6.37
CA ILE A 293 -39.55 20.07 6.64
C ILE A 293 -39.67 18.55 6.71
N TRP A 294 -39.97 18.08 7.93
CA TRP A 294 -40.65 16.82 8.19
C TRP A 294 -41.87 16.70 7.27
N ASN A 295 -41.81 15.79 6.28
CA ASN A 295 -42.98 15.55 5.45
C ASN A 295 -43.97 14.67 6.22
N ALA A 296 -44.98 15.30 6.83
CA ALA A 296 -46.02 14.62 7.59
C ALA A 296 -46.87 13.64 6.78
N SER A 297 -46.89 13.74 5.44
CA SER A 297 -47.62 12.82 4.56
C SER A 297 -46.83 11.55 4.23
N THR A 298 -45.50 11.59 4.28
CA THR A 298 -44.61 10.45 3.96
C THR A 298 -43.78 9.96 5.15
N TYR A 299 -43.87 10.64 6.30
CA TYR A 299 -43.06 10.38 7.49
C TYR A 299 -41.55 10.38 7.19
N ASP A 300 -41.10 11.33 6.35
CA ASP A 300 -39.79 11.27 5.71
C ASP A 300 -38.96 12.56 5.85
N TYR A 301 -37.65 12.37 6.02
CA TYR A 301 -36.58 13.35 5.77
C TYR A 301 -36.00 13.10 4.38
N GLY A 302 -36.76 13.47 3.35
CA GLY A 302 -36.47 13.08 1.98
C GLY A 302 -35.91 14.23 1.15
N GLY A 303 -34.65 14.13 0.76
CA GLY A 303 -34.15 14.76 -0.45
C GLY A 303 -34.47 13.93 -1.70
N THR A 304 -34.25 14.49 -2.88
CA THR A 304 -34.46 13.80 -4.16
C THR A 304 -33.24 13.90 -5.04
N LEU A 305 -32.94 12.81 -5.74
CA LEU A 305 -31.93 12.78 -6.80
C LEU A 305 -32.63 12.42 -8.12
N GLU A 306 -32.50 13.28 -9.12
CA GLU A 306 -33.04 13.08 -10.46
C GLU A 306 -31.88 12.90 -11.44
N THR A 307 -31.89 11.79 -12.18
CA THR A 307 -30.86 11.47 -13.18
C THR A 307 -31.49 11.30 -14.56
N GLU A 308 -30.65 11.32 -15.59
CA GLU A 308 -31.00 10.70 -16.87
C GLU A 308 -31.13 9.17 -16.75
N PRO A 309 -31.72 8.50 -17.76
CA PRO A 309 -31.63 7.06 -17.88
C PRO A 309 -30.17 6.60 -17.87
N LEU A 310 -29.89 5.52 -17.14
CA LEU A 310 -28.58 4.89 -17.11
C LEU A 310 -28.14 4.46 -18.51
N SER A 311 -26.84 4.62 -18.80
CA SER A 311 -26.19 4.10 -19.99
C SER A 311 -26.30 2.57 -20.10
N ALA A 312 -25.91 2.04 -21.25
CA ALA A 312 -25.52 0.63 -21.36
C ALA A 312 -24.40 0.30 -20.35
N ALA A 313 -24.32 -0.98 -19.95
CA ALA A 313 -23.27 -1.45 -19.07
C ALA A 313 -21.89 -1.35 -19.76
N ARG A 314 -20.90 -0.89 -18.99
CA ARG A 314 -19.50 -0.77 -19.38
C ARG A 314 -18.69 -1.70 -18.49
N ASN A 315 -17.65 -2.32 -19.02
CA ASN A 315 -16.71 -3.09 -18.19
C ASN A 315 -15.75 -2.15 -17.47
N TYR A 316 -15.23 -2.57 -16.31
CA TYR A 316 -14.17 -1.84 -15.63
C TYR A 316 -12.99 -1.62 -16.59
N PRO A 317 -12.37 -0.43 -16.57
CA PRO A 317 -11.19 -0.16 -17.37
C PRO A 317 -10.06 -1.15 -17.02
N PRO A 318 -9.23 -1.61 -17.97
CA PRO A 318 -8.16 -2.57 -17.69
C PRO A 318 -7.15 -2.12 -16.61
N ASN A 319 -6.93 -0.81 -16.48
CA ASN A 319 -6.12 -0.21 -15.43
C ASN A 319 -6.88 0.09 -14.13
N GLY A 320 -8.18 -0.20 -14.09
CA GLY A 320 -9.03 -0.04 -12.91
C GLY A 320 -9.28 1.42 -12.51
N VAL A 321 -9.19 2.39 -13.42
CA VAL A 321 -9.39 3.82 -13.09
C VAL A 321 -10.56 4.41 -13.87
N ILE A 322 -11.55 4.95 -13.14
CA ILE A 322 -12.55 5.88 -13.68
C ILE A 322 -12.20 7.27 -13.14
N TYR A 323 -12.02 8.22 -14.05
CA TYR A 323 -11.78 9.61 -13.70
C TYR A 323 -13.01 10.45 -14.07
N VAL A 324 -13.43 11.32 -13.16
CA VAL A 324 -14.58 12.19 -13.34
C VAL A 324 -14.17 13.63 -13.10
N ASN A 325 -14.26 14.45 -14.15
CA ASN A 325 -13.97 15.88 -14.07
C ASN A 325 -15.19 16.69 -13.61
N ASP A 326 -15.94 16.16 -12.63
CA ASP A 326 -17.16 16.74 -12.06
C ASP A 326 -17.54 16.02 -10.75
N ASN A 327 -18.59 16.46 -10.07
CA ASN A 327 -19.14 15.75 -8.91
C ASN A 327 -19.67 14.37 -9.28
N VAL A 328 -19.62 13.44 -8.32
CA VAL A 328 -20.08 12.05 -8.50
C VAL A 328 -21.18 11.73 -7.49
N TRP A 329 -22.16 10.93 -7.89
CA TRP A 329 -23.10 10.23 -7.01
C TRP A 329 -22.92 8.73 -7.24
N ILE A 330 -22.61 7.95 -6.20
CA ILE A 330 -22.17 6.56 -6.36
C ILE A 330 -22.85 5.59 -5.41
N GLU A 331 -23.15 4.39 -5.93
CA GLU A 331 -23.63 3.22 -5.20
C GLU A 331 -23.30 1.92 -5.99
N GLY A 332 -23.37 0.76 -5.32
CA GLY A 332 -23.35 -0.55 -5.96
C GLY A 332 -23.15 -1.71 -4.98
N THR A 333 -23.75 -2.87 -5.28
CA THR A 333 -23.73 -4.03 -4.38
C THR A 333 -23.29 -5.30 -5.12
N GLY A 334 -22.69 -6.24 -4.39
CA GLY A 334 -22.15 -7.47 -4.97
C GLY A 334 -20.96 -7.20 -5.90
N LEU A 335 -20.10 -6.27 -5.51
CA LEU A 335 -19.00 -5.78 -6.34
C LEU A 335 -17.85 -6.79 -6.41
N HIS A 336 -17.29 -6.94 -7.61
CA HIS A 336 -16.15 -7.82 -7.89
C HIS A 336 -15.02 -7.00 -8.50
N GLY A 337 -13.78 -7.46 -8.32
CA GLY A 337 -12.61 -6.82 -8.89
C GLY A 337 -12.30 -5.47 -8.27
N ARG A 338 -11.31 -4.80 -8.86
CA ARG A 338 -10.65 -3.65 -8.23
C ARG A 338 -10.86 -2.40 -9.08
N LEU A 339 -11.25 -1.31 -8.45
CA LEU A 339 -11.62 -0.07 -9.13
C LEU A 339 -11.31 1.15 -8.27
N THR A 340 -10.70 2.16 -8.87
CA THR A 340 -10.54 3.49 -8.30
C THR A 340 -11.39 4.49 -9.08
N VAL A 341 -12.28 5.18 -8.39
CA VAL A 341 -13.07 6.30 -8.91
C VAL A 341 -12.53 7.60 -8.33
N ALA A 342 -11.95 8.42 -9.19
CA ALA A 342 -11.37 9.70 -8.80
C ALA A 342 -12.20 10.86 -9.37
N SER A 343 -12.52 11.84 -8.53
CA SER A 343 -13.24 13.04 -8.90
C SER A 343 -12.40 14.27 -8.57
N SER A 344 -12.06 15.06 -9.58
CA SER A 344 -11.34 16.33 -9.42
C SER A 344 -11.74 17.34 -10.48
N GLY A 345 -11.95 18.59 -10.07
CA GLY A 345 -12.21 19.72 -10.95
C GLY A 345 -10.94 20.41 -11.45
N GLN A 346 -9.74 19.85 -11.21
CA GLN A 346 -8.46 20.47 -11.61
C GLN A 346 -8.35 20.70 -13.12
N LEU A 347 -8.95 19.83 -13.93
CA LEU A 347 -8.95 19.94 -15.38
C LEU A 347 -10.01 20.94 -15.91
N ASN A 348 -10.77 21.60 -15.01
CA ASN A 348 -11.78 22.63 -15.32
C ASN A 348 -11.37 24.04 -14.88
N SER A 349 -10.07 24.32 -14.71
CA SER A 349 -9.56 25.56 -14.11
C SER A 349 -10.03 26.88 -14.77
N GLY A 350 -10.53 26.84 -16.01
CA GLY A 350 -11.05 27.98 -16.76
C GLY A 350 -12.56 28.22 -16.70
N GLN A 351 -13.34 27.36 -16.04
CA GLN A 351 -14.78 27.56 -15.83
C GLN A 351 -15.01 28.24 -14.48
N ALA A 352 -15.85 29.28 -14.42
CA ALA A 352 -15.92 30.21 -13.28
C ALA A 352 -15.98 29.51 -11.89
N GLY A 353 -14.92 29.75 -11.11
CA GLY A 353 -14.66 29.19 -9.78
C GLY A 353 -14.01 27.82 -9.88
N GLN A 354 -12.78 27.64 -9.41
CA GLN A 354 -12.13 26.33 -9.27
C GLN A 354 -13.00 25.43 -8.37
N LYS A 355 -13.98 24.74 -8.94
CA LYS A 355 -14.91 23.89 -8.19
C LYS A 355 -14.16 22.63 -7.79
N GLN A 356 -13.75 22.58 -6.52
CA GLN A 356 -13.31 21.32 -5.93
C GLN A 356 -14.51 20.37 -5.92
N THR A 357 -14.35 19.18 -6.48
CA THR A 357 -15.46 18.23 -6.67
C THR A 357 -15.65 17.32 -5.47
N THR A 358 -16.89 16.86 -5.31
CA THR A 358 -17.34 15.98 -4.22
C THR A 358 -17.80 14.65 -4.80
N ILE A 359 -17.49 13.55 -4.10
CA ILE A 359 -18.13 12.25 -4.35
C ILE A 359 -19.21 12.06 -3.28
N ASN A 360 -20.45 11.87 -3.73
CA ASN A 360 -21.63 11.66 -2.91
C ASN A 360 -21.93 10.16 -2.86
N VAL A 361 -21.77 9.52 -1.70
CA VAL A 361 -22.17 8.14 -1.48
C VAL A 361 -23.67 8.11 -1.22
N VAL A 362 -24.43 7.75 -2.26
CA VAL A 362 -25.90 7.81 -2.20
C VAL A 362 -26.53 6.53 -1.71
N GLY A 363 -25.84 5.40 -1.81
CA GLY A 363 -26.36 4.09 -1.44
C GLY A 363 -25.23 3.16 -1.02
N ASP A 364 -25.58 1.89 -0.77
CA ASP A 364 -24.61 0.90 -0.31
C ASP A 364 -23.48 0.70 -1.33
N ILE A 365 -22.28 0.46 -0.84
CA ILE A 365 -21.11 -0.01 -1.60
C ILE A 365 -20.70 -1.33 -0.93
N ILE A 366 -21.01 -2.48 -1.54
CA ILE A 366 -20.82 -3.79 -0.87
C ILE A 366 -20.02 -4.73 -1.78
N TYR A 367 -18.92 -5.27 -1.27
CA TYR A 367 -18.15 -6.30 -1.95
C TYR A 367 -18.93 -7.61 -2.03
N ALA A 368 -18.75 -8.36 -3.11
CA ALA A 368 -19.32 -9.70 -3.22
C ALA A 368 -18.74 -10.64 -2.16
N GLN A 369 -17.44 -10.51 -1.87
CA GLN A 369 -16.70 -11.26 -0.85
C GLN A 369 -15.65 -10.33 -0.20
N LYS A 370 -15.34 -10.58 1.08
CA LYS A 370 -14.31 -9.84 1.85
C LYS A 370 -13.03 -10.68 1.97
N ASP A 371 -12.53 -11.15 0.82
CA ASP A 371 -11.40 -12.07 0.67
C ASP A 371 -10.22 -11.46 -0.12
N GLY A 372 -10.27 -10.15 -0.37
CA GLY A 372 -9.25 -9.41 -1.13
C GLY A 372 -9.46 -9.43 -2.65
N SER A 373 -10.47 -10.14 -3.17
CA SER A 373 -10.78 -10.17 -4.61
C SER A 373 -11.45 -8.89 -5.12
N ALA A 374 -12.01 -8.08 -4.24
CA ALA A 374 -12.65 -6.81 -4.54
C ALA A 374 -12.02 -5.66 -3.74
N ALA A 375 -11.83 -4.51 -4.40
CA ALA A 375 -11.35 -3.29 -3.75
C ALA A 375 -11.87 -2.05 -4.47
N VAL A 376 -12.68 -1.22 -3.79
CA VAL A 376 -13.18 0.05 -4.34
C VAL A 376 -12.47 1.21 -3.65
N GLY A 377 -11.81 2.04 -4.44
CA GLY A 377 -11.18 3.29 -4.00
C GLY A 377 -11.99 4.49 -4.47
N LEU A 378 -12.32 5.42 -3.56
CA LEU A 378 -12.95 6.69 -3.89
C LEU A 378 -12.02 7.84 -3.51
N ILE A 379 -11.67 8.69 -4.47
CA ILE A 379 -10.75 9.82 -4.27
C ILE A 379 -11.47 11.09 -4.69
N ALA A 380 -11.86 11.93 -3.72
CA ALA A 380 -12.51 13.21 -3.97
C ALA A 380 -11.53 14.36 -3.72
N GLN A 381 -11.52 15.35 -4.61
CA GLN A 381 -10.72 16.56 -4.43
C GLN A 381 -11.17 17.36 -3.19
N LYS A 382 -12.48 17.38 -2.90
CA LYS A 382 -13.02 18.08 -1.72
C LYS A 382 -13.49 17.10 -0.66
N ASP A 383 -14.71 16.60 -0.80
CA ASP A 383 -15.44 15.89 0.23
C ASP A 383 -15.88 14.51 -0.27
N ILE A 384 -15.94 13.56 0.66
CA ILE A 384 -16.74 12.34 0.52
C ILE A 384 -18.01 12.56 1.35
N LYS A 385 -19.13 12.79 0.69
CA LYS A 385 -20.37 13.18 1.35
C LYS A 385 -21.37 12.03 1.33
N ILE A 386 -22.04 11.80 2.45
CA ILE A 386 -23.26 10.99 2.52
C ILE A 386 -24.44 11.98 2.58
N PRO A 387 -25.20 12.19 1.49
CA PRO A 387 -26.29 13.16 1.45
C PRO A 387 -27.40 12.88 2.47
N MET A 388 -28.20 13.88 2.81
CA MET A 388 -29.32 13.75 3.76
C MET A 388 -30.31 12.66 3.37
N TYR A 389 -30.53 12.42 2.07
CA TYR A 389 -31.45 11.38 1.58
C TYR A 389 -30.81 10.00 1.44
N ALA A 390 -29.50 9.86 1.65
CA ALA A 390 -28.84 8.57 1.59
C ALA A 390 -29.23 7.73 2.83
N PRO A 391 -29.45 6.41 2.71
CA PRO A 391 -29.37 5.62 1.48
C PRO A 391 -30.57 5.88 0.55
N TRP A 392 -30.27 6.30 -0.68
CA TRP A 392 -31.24 6.65 -1.70
C TRP A 392 -32.09 5.43 -2.04
N ARG A 393 -33.41 5.63 -2.15
CA ARG A 393 -34.41 4.59 -2.46
C ARG A 393 -34.62 3.51 -1.39
N LYS A 394 -33.95 3.55 -0.23
CA LYS A 394 -34.41 2.84 0.96
C LYS A 394 -35.56 3.65 1.57
N SER A 395 -36.75 3.05 1.70
CA SER A 395 -37.93 3.75 2.20
C SER A 395 -37.68 4.24 3.63
N CYS A 396 -37.87 5.54 3.80
CA CYS A 396 -37.64 6.32 4.98
C CYS A 396 -39.00 6.64 5.62
N THR A 397 -39.65 5.62 6.17
CA THR A 397 -40.69 5.86 7.17
C THR A 397 -40.00 5.97 8.52
N ALA A 398 -40.06 7.14 9.16
CA ALA A 398 -39.36 7.43 10.43
C ALA A 398 -39.69 6.49 11.60
N SER A 399 -40.63 5.57 11.41
CA SER A 399 -41.11 4.60 12.39
C SER A 399 -40.07 3.57 12.80
N ASN A 400 -39.03 3.30 11.98
CA ASN A 400 -38.01 2.31 12.35
C ASN A 400 -36.60 2.67 11.84
N ARG A 401 -35.78 3.26 12.72
CA ARG A 401 -34.38 3.67 12.45
C ARG A 401 -33.53 2.53 11.87
N ASN A 402 -33.83 1.28 12.20
CA ASN A 402 -33.08 0.10 11.73
C ASN A 402 -33.28 -0.19 10.23
N GLN A 403 -34.21 0.50 9.56
CA GLN A 403 -34.44 0.35 8.11
C GLN A 403 -33.49 1.23 7.27
N LEU A 404 -32.81 2.20 7.88
CA LEU A 404 -31.88 3.12 7.21
C LEU A 404 -30.43 2.80 7.61
N ASN A 405 -29.97 1.58 7.32
CA ASN A 405 -28.57 1.22 7.42
C ASN A 405 -27.84 1.51 6.11
N LEU A 406 -26.57 1.86 6.19
CA LEU A 406 -25.69 2.08 5.04
C LEU A 406 -24.43 1.26 5.23
N ASP A 407 -24.08 0.46 4.22
CA ASP A 407 -22.86 -0.33 4.23
C ASP A 407 -21.90 0.23 3.16
N ILE A 408 -20.67 0.52 3.56
CA ILE A 408 -19.62 1.07 2.70
C ILE A 408 -18.36 0.21 2.87
N ASP A 409 -18.14 -0.67 1.90
CA ASP A 409 -16.92 -1.42 1.69
C ASP A 409 -16.04 -0.65 0.68
N ALA A 410 -15.12 0.20 1.16
CA ALA A 410 -14.27 1.04 0.30
C ALA A 410 -13.07 1.67 1.03
N ALA A 411 -12.05 2.06 0.27
CA ALA A 411 -11.03 3.01 0.71
C ALA A 411 -11.37 4.42 0.21
N LEU A 412 -11.41 5.40 1.12
CA LEU A 412 -11.88 6.76 0.86
C LEU A 412 -10.75 7.78 1.08
N ILE A 413 -10.63 8.76 0.19
CA ILE A 413 -9.80 9.96 0.36
C ILE A 413 -10.64 11.21 0.09
N SER A 414 -10.70 12.11 1.07
CA SER A 414 -11.13 13.50 0.91
C SER A 414 -9.90 14.40 0.98
N GLN A 415 -9.38 14.85 -0.17
CA GLN A 415 -8.08 15.53 -0.21
C GLN A 415 -8.06 16.84 0.57
N LYS A 416 -9.10 17.67 0.43
CA LYS A 416 -9.15 19.04 0.97
C LYS A 416 -10.31 19.29 1.93
N GLY A 417 -11.10 18.27 2.18
CA GLY A 417 -12.31 18.35 2.99
C GLY A 417 -12.45 17.07 3.80
N LYS A 418 -13.67 16.57 3.96
CA LYS A 418 -13.97 15.50 4.91
C LYS A 418 -14.89 14.43 4.36
N GLU A 419 -14.79 13.25 4.97
CA GLU A 419 -15.86 12.27 4.99
C GLU A 419 -16.93 12.70 5.98
N TYR A 420 -18.16 12.95 5.51
CA TYR A 420 -19.22 13.37 6.40
C TYR A 420 -20.63 13.01 5.96
N VAL A 421 -21.53 12.99 6.94
CA VAL A 421 -22.97 12.88 6.72
C VAL A 421 -23.60 14.25 6.71
N SER A 422 -24.26 14.61 5.60
CA SER A 422 -24.97 15.87 5.52
C SER A 422 -26.18 15.89 6.47
N TYR A 423 -26.39 17.05 7.08
CA TYR A 423 -27.48 17.35 7.99
C TYR A 423 -27.83 18.84 7.85
N ASP A 424 -29.01 19.25 8.33
CA ASP A 424 -29.39 20.65 8.38
C ASP A 424 -29.28 21.22 9.80
N SER A 425 -28.43 22.20 10.03
CA SER A 425 -28.38 22.90 11.32
C SER A 425 -29.38 24.06 11.41
N THR A 426 -30.06 24.42 10.31
CA THR A 426 -30.94 25.59 10.23
C THR A 426 -32.38 25.30 10.66
N GLY A 427 -32.59 25.13 11.96
CA GLY A 427 -33.95 25.02 12.50
C GLY A 427 -34.08 24.22 13.80
N ASN A 428 -35.29 23.75 14.07
CA ASN A 428 -35.58 22.85 15.19
C ASN A 428 -34.84 21.51 14.99
N ALA A 429 -34.50 20.80 16.06
CA ALA A 429 -33.81 19.50 16.02
C ALA A 429 -34.58 18.41 15.26
N SER A 430 -35.89 18.58 15.11
CA SER A 430 -36.73 17.76 14.23
C SER A 430 -36.53 18.05 12.74
N ALA A 431 -35.73 19.04 12.36
CA ALA A 431 -35.35 19.39 10.99
C ALA A 431 -33.91 19.02 10.67
N TRP A 432 -33.13 18.48 11.62
CA TRP A 432 -31.70 18.23 11.40
C TRP A 432 -31.39 17.17 10.34
N GLY A 433 -32.37 16.35 9.97
CA GLY A 433 -32.24 15.29 8.97
C GLY A 433 -32.65 13.94 9.54
N PRO A 434 -32.51 12.87 8.74
CA PRO A 434 -32.96 11.55 9.16
C PRO A 434 -32.11 10.99 10.29
N ARG A 435 -32.80 10.27 11.16
CA ARG A 435 -32.22 9.38 12.17
C ARG A 435 -32.03 8.01 11.54
N ARG A 436 -30.79 7.66 11.26
CA ARG A 436 -30.41 6.39 10.63
C ARG A 436 -30.00 5.38 11.69
N GLY A 437 -29.98 4.10 11.28
CA GLY A 437 -29.55 2.98 12.11
C GLY A 437 -28.02 2.94 12.18
N THR A 438 -27.44 1.95 11.52
CA THR A 438 -26.01 1.66 11.54
C THR A 438 -25.34 2.09 10.24
N LEU A 439 -24.18 2.76 10.35
CA LEU A 439 -23.22 2.87 9.27
C LEU A 439 -22.17 1.77 9.46
N THR A 440 -22.14 0.79 8.56
CA THR A 440 -21.11 -0.26 8.54
C THR A 440 -20.03 0.16 7.55
N PHE A 441 -18.81 0.35 8.05
CA PHE A 441 -17.68 0.73 7.24
C PHE A 441 -16.61 -0.38 7.27
N TYR A 442 -16.23 -0.87 6.10
CA TYR A 442 -15.17 -1.86 5.91
C TYR A 442 -14.13 -1.32 4.92
N GLY A 443 -12.96 -0.92 5.42
CA GLY A 443 -11.92 -0.33 4.58
C GLY A 443 -11.14 0.76 5.28
N SER A 444 -10.94 1.89 4.60
CA SER A 444 -10.09 3.01 5.05
C SER A 444 -10.78 4.36 4.86
N VAL A 445 -10.62 5.28 5.82
CA VAL A 445 -11.01 6.69 5.66
C VAL A 445 -9.84 7.62 5.84
N SER A 446 -9.50 8.37 4.78
CA SER A 446 -8.58 9.49 4.85
C SER A 446 -9.33 10.79 4.59
N SER A 447 -9.23 11.76 5.50
CA SER A 447 -9.91 13.05 5.40
C SER A 447 -8.99 14.17 5.85
N PHE A 448 -8.94 15.27 5.11
CA PHE A 448 -8.18 16.44 5.54
C PHE A 448 -8.81 17.03 6.81
N ASP A 449 -10.08 17.41 6.71
CA ASP A 449 -10.87 17.89 7.85
C ASP A 449 -11.36 16.71 8.72
N THR A 450 -11.72 17.02 9.96
CA THR A 450 -12.30 16.06 10.90
C THR A 450 -13.58 15.41 10.34
N PRO A 451 -13.63 14.07 10.16
CA PRO A 451 -14.81 13.40 9.65
C PRO A 451 -15.92 13.34 10.71
N TYR A 452 -17.18 13.30 10.28
CA TYR A 452 -18.31 13.17 11.20
C TYR A 452 -19.49 12.42 10.58
N ARG A 453 -20.05 11.46 11.32
CA ARG A 453 -21.12 10.56 10.84
C ARG A 453 -22.44 10.71 11.59
N ARG A 454 -22.42 11.54 12.64
CA ARG A 454 -23.55 11.81 13.52
C ARG A 454 -23.35 13.18 14.16
N THR A 455 -24.45 13.88 14.41
CA THR A 455 -24.45 15.05 15.30
C THR A 455 -24.51 14.64 16.76
N ASP A 456 -24.08 15.51 17.67
CA ASP A 456 -24.29 15.29 19.10
C ASP A 456 -25.78 15.16 19.44
N THR A 457 -26.07 14.35 20.46
CA THR A 457 -27.44 14.10 20.91
C THR A 457 -27.87 15.21 21.86
N ARG A 458 -29.01 15.85 21.60
CA ARG A 458 -29.61 16.82 22.51
C ARG A 458 -30.18 16.13 23.77
N SER A 459 -30.48 16.93 24.79
CA SER A 459 -31.13 16.47 26.02
C SER A 459 -32.50 15.81 25.81
N ASP A 460 -33.16 16.08 24.69
CA ASP A 460 -34.43 15.46 24.25
C ASP A 460 -34.23 14.20 23.38
N GLY A 461 -32.99 13.73 23.21
CA GLY A 461 -32.66 12.54 22.42
C GLY A 461 -32.62 12.76 20.90
N HIS A 462 -32.71 14.00 20.41
CA HIS A 462 -32.60 14.30 18.98
C HIS A 462 -31.15 14.27 18.48
N TYR A 463 -30.94 13.68 17.28
CA TYR A 463 -29.70 13.67 16.51
C TYR A 463 -30.03 13.53 15.01
N ALA A 464 -29.05 13.82 14.15
CA ALA A 464 -29.02 13.48 12.73
C ALA A 464 -27.79 12.63 12.40
N GLY A 465 -27.86 11.86 11.32
CA GLY A 465 -26.82 10.89 10.96
C GLY A 465 -27.13 9.48 11.44
N PHE A 466 -26.09 8.70 11.72
CA PHE A 466 -26.23 7.29 12.13
C PHE A 466 -26.17 7.13 13.64
N PHE A 467 -27.05 6.29 14.19
CA PHE A 467 -27.06 5.99 15.60
C PHE A 467 -25.79 5.22 16.00
N GLU A 468 -25.49 4.17 15.24
CA GLU A 468 -24.30 3.33 15.42
C GLU A 468 -23.33 3.50 14.26
N GLY A 469 -22.04 3.34 14.55
CA GLY A 469 -20.98 3.31 13.56
C GLY A 469 -20.04 2.13 13.83
N VAL A 470 -19.91 1.24 12.86
CA VAL A 470 -18.98 0.11 12.91
C VAL A 470 -17.86 0.39 11.92
N ASN A 471 -16.61 0.37 12.40
CA ASN A 471 -15.42 0.52 11.55
C ASN A 471 -14.61 -0.76 11.65
N THR A 472 -14.41 -1.41 10.51
CA THR A 472 -13.52 -2.57 10.38
C THR A 472 -12.50 -2.26 9.31
N TYR A 473 -11.22 -2.43 9.63
CA TYR A 473 -10.18 -2.29 8.63
C TYR A 473 -10.23 -3.48 7.65
N ASP A 474 -10.09 -3.20 6.36
CA ASP A 474 -9.89 -4.24 5.35
C ASP A 474 -8.40 -4.54 5.25
N ASN A 475 -7.97 -5.64 5.88
CA ASN A 475 -6.56 -6.06 5.93
C ASN A 475 -5.94 -6.28 4.53
N PHE A 476 -6.74 -6.53 3.49
CA PHE A 476 -6.21 -6.71 2.15
C PHE A 476 -5.74 -5.38 1.54
N LEU A 477 -6.20 -4.23 2.05
CA LEU A 477 -5.76 -2.91 1.59
C LEU A 477 -4.30 -2.60 1.96
N LEU A 478 -3.70 -3.34 2.89
CA LEU A 478 -2.30 -3.19 3.30
C LEU A 478 -1.33 -3.52 2.16
N TYR A 479 -1.55 -4.64 1.49
CA TYR A 479 -0.68 -5.10 0.39
C TYR A 479 -1.30 -4.87 -0.99
N ASN A 480 -2.64 -4.78 -1.04
CA ASN A 480 -3.44 -4.67 -2.25
C ASN A 480 -4.43 -3.49 -2.20
N PRO A 481 -3.96 -2.23 -2.04
CA PRO A 481 -4.80 -1.03 -2.15
C PRO A 481 -5.50 -0.91 -3.51
N PRO A 482 -6.62 -0.17 -3.65
CA PRO A 482 -7.29 0.00 -4.95
C PRO A 482 -6.32 0.45 -6.06
N PRO A 483 -6.59 0.14 -7.34
CA PRO A 483 -5.64 0.40 -8.42
C PRO A 483 -5.24 1.87 -8.46
N HIS A 484 -3.93 2.14 -8.45
CA HIS A 484 -3.40 3.51 -8.48
C HIS A 484 -3.82 4.42 -7.31
N PHE A 485 -4.25 3.86 -6.17
CA PHE A 485 -4.58 4.65 -4.98
C PHE A 485 -3.35 5.44 -4.47
N PRO A 486 -3.53 6.67 -3.98
CA PRO A 486 -2.44 7.50 -3.48
C PRO A 486 -1.58 6.80 -2.41
N LYS A 487 -0.27 7.01 -2.50
CA LYS A 487 0.76 6.40 -1.66
C LYS A 487 1.39 7.46 -0.75
N VAL A 488 1.75 7.09 0.48
CA VAL A 488 2.48 7.91 1.47
C VAL A 488 3.88 7.35 1.71
N GLY A 489 4.80 8.21 2.12
CA GLY A 489 6.18 7.81 2.45
C GLY A 489 7.02 7.35 1.24
N THR A 490 8.08 6.60 1.50
CA THR A 490 9.06 6.12 0.51
C THR A 490 8.89 4.63 0.22
N TYR A 491 9.51 4.14 -0.86
CA TYR A 491 9.54 2.71 -1.15
C TYR A 491 10.31 1.96 -0.05
N GLN A 492 9.80 0.78 0.31
CA GLN A 492 10.41 -0.14 1.26
C GLN A 492 10.35 -1.56 0.71
N ILE A 493 11.29 -2.40 1.14
CA ILE A 493 11.27 -3.84 0.89
C ILE A 493 10.18 -4.43 1.79
N LEU A 494 9.13 -4.99 1.19
CA LEU A 494 8.05 -5.66 1.90
C LEU A 494 8.48 -7.06 2.32
N ASP A 495 9.08 -7.78 1.39
CA ASP A 495 9.65 -9.10 1.55
C ASP A 495 10.73 -9.33 0.48
N TRP A 496 11.61 -10.31 0.73
CA TRP A 496 12.51 -10.82 -0.28
C TRP A 496 12.77 -12.31 -0.06
N THR A 497 13.03 -13.02 -1.15
CA THR A 497 13.40 -14.44 -1.15
C THR A 497 14.56 -14.69 -2.09
N GLU A 498 15.33 -15.71 -1.78
CA GLU A 498 16.30 -16.26 -2.73
C GLU A 498 15.60 -17.21 -3.71
N LEU A 499 15.99 -17.15 -4.99
CA LEU A 499 15.46 -17.97 -6.07
C LEU A 499 16.49 -18.97 -6.58
N PRO A 500 16.04 -20.12 -7.14
CA PRO A 500 16.94 -21.09 -7.76
C PRO A 500 17.62 -20.51 -9.02
N SER A 501 18.75 -21.09 -9.40
CA SER A 501 19.52 -20.64 -10.58
C SER A 501 18.76 -20.72 -11.91
N SER A 502 17.68 -21.50 -11.99
CA SER A 502 16.80 -21.56 -13.16
C SER A 502 16.01 -20.27 -13.40
N GLU A 503 15.89 -19.42 -12.37
CA GLU A 503 15.18 -18.13 -12.41
C GLU A 503 16.15 -16.94 -12.47
N ALA A 504 17.42 -17.21 -12.73
CA ALA A 504 18.44 -16.18 -12.84
C ALA A 504 18.10 -15.17 -13.95
N VAL A 505 18.28 -13.90 -13.61
CA VAL A 505 18.26 -12.80 -14.57
C VAL A 505 19.52 -12.94 -15.44
N PRO A 506 19.39 -12.92 -16.78
CA PRO A 506 20.52 -13.10 -17.68
C PRO A 506 21.54 -11.95 -17.55
N PHE A 507 22.82 -12.28 -17.72
CA PHE A 507 23.94 -11.33 -17.80
C PHE A 507 24.30 -10.98 -19.24
#